data_AF-A0A5E8GYC2-F1
#
_entry.id   AF-A0A5E8GYC2-F1
#
_cell.length_a   1.000
_cell.length_b   1.000
_cell.length_c   1.000
_cell.angle_alpha   90.00
_cell.angle_beta   90.00
_cell.angle_gamma   90.00
#
_symmetry.space_group_name_H-M   'P 1'
#
loop_
_entity.id
_entity.type
_entity.pdbx_description
1 polymer ?
#
loop_
_entity_poly.entity_id
_entity_poly.type
_entity_poly.pdbx_seq_one_letter_code
_entity_poly.pdbx_strand_id
1 'polypeptide(L)'
;MSLEPFVQELKLDIDRTFEPHSSRPRKVRDLNEDGEIEIDLESLDPPDVITDGVLDLGNVICEELALALDPFPRKLGVEFESGNDGAADPQDRLEESDKPSPFAALSALKEPPKQ
;
A
#
# COMPACT_ATOMS: atom_id res chain seq x y z
N MET A 1 -18.40 -6.37 -12.21
CA MET A 1 -18.07 -4.98 -11.77
C MET A 1 -18.85 -4.00 -12.63
N SER A 2 -19.63 -3.10 -12.03
CA SER A 2 -20.28 -2.01 -12.75
C SER A 2 -19.35 -0.80 -12.83
N LEU A 3 -19.33 -0.09 -13.97
CA LEU A 3 -18.59 1.16 -14.17
C LEU A 3 -19.45 2.40 -13.90
N GLU A 4 -20.62 2.21 -13.28
CA GLU A 4 -21.47 3.33 -12.88
C GLU A 4 -20.79 4.13 -11.76
N PRO A 5 -20.82 5.48 -11.85
CA PRO A 5 -20.39 6.33 -10.75
C PRO A 5 -21.15 5.98 -9.46
N PHE A 6 -20.45 6.00 -8.34
CA PHE A 6 -21.04 5.86 -7.01
C PHE A 6 -20.41 6.87 -6.04
N VAL A 7 -21.13 7.17 -4.96
CA VAL A 7 -20.69 8.11 -3.93
C VAL A 7 -20.11 7.34 -2.75
N GLN A 8 -19.03 7.87 -2.19
CA GLN A 8 -18.43 7.39 -0.95
C GLN A 8 -18.41 8.53 0.07
N GLU A 9 -18.79 8.23 1.31
CA GLU A 9 -18.68 9.16 2.43
C GLU A 9 -17.48 8.79 3.28
N LEU A 10 -16.69 9.79 3.66
CA LEU A 10 -15.47 9.61 4.45
C LEU A 10 -15.53 10.52 5.68
N LYS A 11 -15.15 9.96 6.84
CA LYS A 11 -15.01 10.71 8.09
C LYS A 11 -13.63 10.40 8.66
N LEU A 12 -12.84 11.46 8.86
CA LEU A 12 -11.46 11.38 9.33
C LEU A 12 -11.31 12.21 10.60
N ASP A 13 -10.62 11.65 11.59
CA ASP A 13 -10.09 12.39 12.73
C ASP A 13 -8.61 12.70 12.39
N ILE A 14 -8.25 13.98 12.33
CA ILE A 14 -6.92 14.44 11.92
C ILE A 14 -6.17 14.94 13.15
N ASP A 15 -5.00 14.37 13.41
CA ASP A 15 -4.06 14.82 14.44
C ASP A 15 -2.67 15.00 13.81
N ARG A 16 -2.15 16.23 13.82
CA ARG A 16 -0.88 16.61 13.19
C ARG A 16 -0.10 17.52 14.12
N THR A 17 1.19 17.23 14.26
CA THR A 17 2.11 18.05 15.06
C THR A 17 2.98 18.89 14.15
N PHE A 18 3.07 20.19 14.44
CA PHE A 18 3.90 21.14 13.70
C PHE A 18 4.94 21.79 14.61
N GLU A 19 6.11 22.08 14.06
CA GLU A 19 7.19 22.82 14.72
C GLU A 19 7.58 24.09 13.96
N PRO A 20 8.00 25.18 14.65
CA PRO A 20 8.51 26.37 13.98
C PRO A 20 9.76 26.06 13.16
N HIS A 21 9.94 26.76 12.03
CA HIS A 21 11.18 26.65 11.26
C HIS A 21 12.39 27.05 12.13
N SER A 22 13.31 26.09 12.30
CA SER A 22 14.61 26.29 12.93
C SER A 22 15.72 26.25 11.88
N SER A 23 16.73 27.11 12.04
CA SER A 23 17.96 27.08 11.22
C SER A 23 18.98 26.06 11.71
N ARG A 24 18.74 25.43 12.88
CA ARG A 24 19.62 24.37 13.39
C ARG A 24 19.28 23.04 12.68
N PRO A 25 20.30 22.29 12.23
CA PRO A 25 20.06 20.98 11.64
C PRO A 25 19.37 20.06 12.65
N ARG A 26 18.34 19.34 12.22
CA ARG A 26 17.72 18.30 13.06
C ARG A 26 18.76 17.22 13.34
N LYS A 27 18.80 16.77 14.60
CA LYS A 27 19.50 15.53 14.94
C LYS A 27 18.74 14.40 14.26
N VAL A 28 19.41 13.64 13.39
CA VAL A 28 18.81 12.45 12.76
C VAL A 28 18.48 11.48 13.89
N ARG A 29 17.18 11.26 14.13
CA ARG A 29 16.70 10.42 15.24
C ARG A 29 17.01 8.94 15.01
N ASP A 30 17.13 8.57 13.74
CA ASP A 30 17.31 7.18 13.30
C ASP A 30 18.78 6.74 13.31
N LEU A 31 19.71 7.51 13.91
CA LEU A 31 21.10 7.10 14.05
C LEU A 31 21.34 6.48 15.42
N ASN A 32 21.83 5.25 15.45
CA ASN A 32 22.28 4.60 16.68
C ASN A 32 23.64 5.16 17.14
N GLU A 33 24.15 4.67 18.27
CA GLU A 33 25.42 5.13 18.86
C GLU A 33 26.63 4.91 17.95
N ASP A 34 26.54 3.92 17.05
CA ASP A 34 27.59 3.57 16.08
C ASP A 34 27.46 4.36 14.75
N GLY A 35 26.41 5.18 14.61
CA GLY A 35 26.16 6.01 13.42
C GLY A 35 25.51 5.25 12.26
N GLU A 36 24.95 4.08 12.51
CA GLU A 36 24.14 3.33 11.55
C GLU A 36 22.67 3.80 11.59
N ILE A 37 21.98 3.69 10.45
CA ILE A 37 20.56 4.03 10.35
C ILE A 37 19.73 2.86 10.89
N GLU A 38 19.06 3.07 12.01
CA GLU A 38 18.12 2.16 12.66
C GLU A 38 16.74 2.83 12.68
N ILE A 39 15.81 2.32 11.86
CA ILE A 39 14.46 2.88 11.71
C ILE A 39 13.49 2.08 12.57
N ASP A 40 12.91 2.75 13.57
CA ASP A 40 11.80 2.20 14.35
C ASP A 40 10.46 2.58 13.70
N LEU A 41 9.79 1.58 13.12
CA LEU A 41 8.50 1.76 12.44
C LEU A 41 7.33 2.06 13.40
N GLU A 42 7.51 1.83 14.70
CA GLU A 42 6.51 2.17 15.72
C GLU A 42 6.73 3.57 16.31
N SER A 43 7.85 4.21 15.95
CA SER A 43 8.12 5.57 16.40
C SER A 43 7.18 6.59 15.76
N LEU A 44 6.83 7.63 16.50
CA LEU A 44 6.00 8.72 15.97
C LEU A 44 6.77 9.50 14.91
N ASP A 45 6.08 9.82 13.81
CA ASP A 45 6.61 10.67 12.78
C ASP A 45 7.11 12.02 13.34
N PRO A 46 8.23 12.55 12.81
CA PRO A 46 8.69 13.86 13.23
C PRO A 46 7.66 14.94 12.85
N PRO A 47 7.53 16.01 13.66
CA PRO A 47 6.65 17.12 13.32
C PRO A 47 6.97 17.76 11.98
N ASP A 48 5.92 18.20 11.30
CA ASP A 48 6.00 19.01 10.10
C ASP A 48 6.48 20.43 10.42
N VAL A 49 7.14 21.09 9.49
CA VAL A 49 7.70 22.43 9.72
C VAL A 49 6.72 23.51 9.27
N ILE A 50 6.45 24.48 10.14
CA ILE A 50 5.68 25.68 9.79
C ILE A 50 6.54 26.56 8.87
N THR A 51 6.05 26.80 7.66
CA THR A 51 6.71 27.65 6.66
C THR A 51 6.17 29.06 6.76
N ASP A 52 7.06 30.06 6.86
CA ASP A 52 6.71 31.49 6.96
C ASP A 52 5.69 31.85 8.05
N GLY A 53 5.62 31.04 9.11
CA GLY A 53 4.66 31.24 10.21
C GLY A 53 3.20 30.96 9.84
N VAL A 54 2.95 30.34 8.68
CA VAL A 54 1.61 30.01 8.18
C VAL A 54 1.46 28.50 8.05
N LEU A 55 0.29 28.00 8.43
CA LEU A 55 -0.12 26.62 8.18
C LEU A 55 -1.08 26.57 6.98
N ASP A 56 -0.70 25.85 5.92
CA ASP A 56 -1.59 25.57 4.80
C ASP A 56 -2.50 24.39 5.12
N LEU A 57 -3.69 24.69 5.65
CA LEU A 57 -4.70 23.68 5.94
C LEU A 57 -5.21 22.95 4.69
N GLY A 58 -5.19 23.60 3.53
CA GLY A 58 -5.59 22.98 2.27
C GLY A 58 -4.63 21.84 1.90
N ASN A 59 -3.33 22.07 2.03
CA ASN A 59 -2.33 21.03 1.82
C ASN A 59 -2.51 19.85 2.79
N VAL A 60 -2.68 20.13 4.08
CA VAL A 60 -2.91 19.08 5.11
C VAL A 60 -4.14 18.25 4.77
N ILE A 61 -5.27 18.89 4.46
CA ILE A 61 -6.52 18.18 4.13
C ILE A 61 -6.36 17.35 2.86
N CYS A 62 -5.68 17.87 1.82
CA CYS A 62 -5.45 17.14 0.58
C CYS A 62 -4.59 15.88 0.80
N GLU A 63 -3.56 15.99 1.64
CA GLU A 63 -2.69 14.87 1.98
C GLU A 63 -3.44 13.79 2.76
N GLU A 64 -4.15 14.18 3.83
CA GLU A 64 -4.95 13.25 4.63
C GLU A 64 -6.06 12.58 3.82
N LEU A 65 -6.72 13.34 2.93
CA LEU A 65 -7.71 12.78 2.01
C LEU A 65 -7.06 11.74 1.08
N ALA A 66 -5.90 12.06 0.49
CA ALA A 66 -5.22 11.15 -0.41
C ALA A 66 -4.80 9.84 0.27
N LEU A 67 -4.35 9.91 1.53
CA LEU A 67 -3.99 8.74 2.33
C LEU A 67 -5.21 7.88 2.71
N ALA A 68 -6.35 8.52 2.96
CA ALA A 68 -7.55 7.83 3.41
C ALA A 68 -8.40 7.22 2.27
N LEU A 69 -8.12 7.56 1.01
CA LEU A 69 -8.84 6.98 -0.12
C LEU A 69 -8.52 5.48 -0.27
N ASP A 70 -9.57 4.68 -0.47
CA ASP A 70 -9.42 3.29 -0.91
C ASP A 70 -8.74 3.29 -2.30
N PRO A 71 -7.60 2.62 -2.49
CA PRO A 71 -6.94 2.54 -3.79
C PRO A 71 -7.80 1.90 -4.89
N PHE A 72 -8.77 1.06 -4.51
CA PHE A 72 -9.66 0.35 -5.42
C PHE A 72 -11.12 0.48 -4.97
N PRO A 73 -11.69 1.69 -4.98
CA PRO A 73 -12.98 1.95 -4.36
C PRO A 73 -14.09 1.18 -5.10
N ARG A 74 -14.91 0.44 -4.35
CA ARG A 74 -15.99 -0.39 -4.92
C ARG A 74 -17.36 0.04 -4.40
N LYS A 75 -18.36 -0.07 -5.27
CA LYS A 75 -19.76 0.09 -4.88
C LYS A 75 -20.13 -0.99 -3.86
N LEU A 76 -20.69 -0.56 -2.73
CA LEU A 76 -21.14 -1.46 -1.66
C LEU A 76 -22.16 -2.48 -2.19
N GLY A 77 -22.07 -3.72 -1.70
CA GLY A 77 -22.97 -4.81 -2.06
C GLY A 77 -22.69 -5.47 -3.42
N VAL A 78 -21.60 -5.10 -4.11
CA VAL A 78 -21.14 -5.81 -5.30
C VAL A 78 -20.12 -6.86 -4.88
N GLU A 79 -20.51 -8.13 -4.97
CA GLU A 79 -19.57 -9.23 -4.80
C GLU A 79 -18.63 -9.31 -6.00
N PHE A 80 -17.35 -9.54 -5.71
CA PHE A 80 -16.39 -9.89 -6.73
C PHE A 80 -16.52 -11.38 -6.97
N GLU A 81 -17.21 -11.78 -8.03
CA GLU A 81 -17.00 -13.10 -8.60
C GLU A 81 -15.57 -13.10 -9.14
N SER A 82 -14.63 -13.60 -8.35
CA SER A 82 -13.34 -14.03 -8.87
C SER A 82 -13.63 -15.17 -9.82
N GLY A 83 -13.90 -14.85 -11.09
CA GLY A 83 -13.86 -15.84 -12.15
C GLY A 83 -12.50 -16.52 -12.05
N ASN A 84 -12.52 -17.80 -11.68
CA ASN A 84 -11.53 -18.88 -11.66
C ASN A 84 -10.01 -18.62 -11.84
N ASP A 85 -9.50 -17.40 -11.68
CA ASP A 85 -8.18 -16.99 -12.17
C ASP A 85 -7.12 -16.99 -11.05
N GLY A 86 -7.39 -17.64 -9.90
CA GLY A 86 -6.37 -17.70 -8.85
C GLY A 86 -6.65 -18.55 -7.61
N ALA A 87 -7.90 -18.94 -7.35
CA ALA A 87 -8.22 -19.85 -6.26
C ALA A 87 -9.32 -20.82 -6.69
N ALA A 88 -8.97 -21.71 -7.62
CA ALA A 88 -9.78 -22.90 -7.87
C ALA A 88 -10.03 -23.61 -6.53
N ASP A 89 -11.29 -23.92 -6.25
CA ASP A 89 -11.67 -24.92 -5.26
C ASP A 89 -10.77 -26.16 -5.48
N PRO A 90 -10.20 -26.79 -4.45
CA PRO A 90 -9.46 -28.04 -4.61
C PRO A 90 -10.20 -29.10 -5.46
N GLN A 91 -11.53 -29.04 -5.53
CA GLN A 91 -12.36 -29.91 -6.36
C GLN A 91 -12.40 -29.49 -7.84
N ASP A 92 -12.43 -28.19 -8.16
CA ASP A 92 -12.40 -27.69 -9.55
C ASP A 92 -11.05 -27.92 -10.24
N ARG A 93 -9.96 -28.04 -9.45
CA ARG A 93 -8.62 -28.38 -9.95
C ARG A 93 -8.54 -29.75 -10.64
N LEU A 94 -9.48 -30.66 -10.36
CA LEU A 94 -9.48 -32.00 -10.95
C LEU A 94 -9.97 -31.98 -12.40
N GLU A 95 -10.88 -31.07 -12.76
CA GLU A 95 -11.46 -30.99 -14.12
C GLU A 95 -10.62 -30.14 -15.10
N GLU A 96 -9.80 -29.21 -14.61
CA GLU A 96 -8.89 -28.39 -15.44
C GLU A 96 -7.53 -29.05 -15.75
N SER A 97 -7.28 -30.25 -15.23
CA SER A 97 -6.01 -30.96 -15.33
C SER A 97 -5.61 -31.38 -16.76
N ASP A 98 -6.52 -31.29 -17.73
CA ASP A 98 -6.27 -31.61 -19.14
C ASP A 98 -5.74 -30.42 -19.97
N LYS A 99 -5.73 -29.19 -19.44
CA LYS A 99 -5.13 -28.04 -20.14
C LYS A 99 -3.67 -27.85 -19.71
N PRO A 100 -2.70 -27.77 -20.64
CA PRO A 100 -1.32 -27.50 -20.26
C PRO A 100 -1.24 -26.13 -19.59
N SER A 101 -0.66 -26.08 -18.39
CA SER A 101 -0.47 -24.83 -17.67
C SER A 101 0.40 -23.87 -18.50
N PRO A 102 0.27 -22.54 -18.32
CA PRO A 102 1.12 -21.56 -19.02
C PRO A 102 2.63 -21.75 -18.77
N PHE A 103 2.98 -22.54 -17.76
CA PHE A 103 4.35 -22.91 -17.39
C PHE A 103 4.69 -24.39 -17.66
N ALA A 104 3.85 -25.13 -18.41
CA ALA A 104 4.07 -26.55 -18.68
C ALA A 104 5.42 -26.83 -19.37
N ALA A 105 5.92 -25.89 -20.18
CA ALA A 105 7.23 -25.95 -20.80
C ALA A 105 8.42 -25.97 -19.81
N LEU A 106 8.23 -25.49 -18.58
CA LEU A 106 9.27 -25.48 -17.54
C LEU A 106 9.53 -26.86 -16.93
N SER A 107 8.68 -27.85 -17.20
CA SER A 107 8.91 -29.23 -16.78
C SER A 107 10.23 -29.80 -17.32
N ALA A 108 10.66 -29.33 -18.50
CA ALA A 108 11.93 -29.68 -19.13
C ALA A 108 13.17 -29.23 -18.34
N LEU A 109 13.05 -28.29 -17.39
CA LEU A 109 14.15 -27.80 -16.57
C LEU A 109 14.39 -28.63 -15.29
N LYS A 110 13.54 -29.63 -15.00
CA LYS A 110 13.70 -30.49 -13.81
C LYS A 110 14.73 -31.60 -14.00
N GLU A 111 15.09 -31.92 -15.24
CA GLU A 111 16.16 -32.87 -15.53
C GLU A 111 17.50 -32.13 -15.52
N PRO A 112 18.51 -32.58 -14.74
CA PRO A 112 19.83 -31.99 -14.81
C PRO A 112 20.40 -32.17 -16.22
N PRO A 113 21.16 -31.20 -16.76
CA PRO A 113 21.71 -31.30 -18.10
C PRO A 113 22.57 -32.56 -18.20
N LYS A 114 22.26 -33.41 -19.20
CA LYS A 114 23.15 -34.53 -19.56
C LYS A 114 24.47 -33.92 -20.02
N GLN A 115 25.55 -34.25 -19.30
CA GLN A 115 26.93 -33.95 -19.68
C GLN A 115 27.28 -34.52 -21.05
#